data_AF-A0A5M9NY61-F1
#
_entry.id   AF-A0A5M9NY61-F1
#
_cell.length_a   1.000
_cell.length_b   1.000
_cell.length_c   1.000
_cell.angle_alpha   90.00
_cell.angle_beta   90.00
_cell.angle_gamma   90.00
#
_symmetry.space_group_name_H-M   'P 1'
#
loop_
_entity.id
_entity.type
_entity.pdbx_description
1 polymer ?
#
loop_
_entity_poly.entity_id
_entity_poly.type
_entity_poly.pdbx_seq_one_letter_code
_entity_poly.pdbx_strand_id
1 'polypeptide(L)' 'MPDDVKGSFKKQFSKFIEHPYAEFHPSLRIKRIQGTNGIFEMTITMSIRVTWQYIDNGILLRNIGKHDKTLGNP' A
#
# COMPACT_ATOMS: atom_id res chain seq x y z
N MET A 1 -0.77 14.36 5.76
CA MET A 1 0.24 14.14 4.70
C MET A 1 0.51 15.45 4.00
N PRO A 2 1.78 15.78 3.68
CA PRO A 2 2.14 16.83 2.73
C PRO A 2 1.46 16.65 1.36
N ASP A 3 1.24 17.73 0.60
CA ASP A 3 0.43 17.68 -0.63
C ASP A 3 1.14 17.02 -1.82
N ASP A 4 2.46 17.15 -1.92
CA ASP A 4 3.35 16.43 -2.86
C ASP A 4 3.22 14.90 -2.72
N VAL A 5 3.08 14.48 -1.47
CA VAL A 5 2.89 13.09 -1.07
C VAL A 5 1.48 12.59 -1.44
N LYS A 6 0.44 13.42 -1.29
CA LYS A 6 -0.93 13.08 -1.72
C LYS A 6 -1.02 12.91 -3.24
N GLY A 7 -0.36 13.77 -4.01
CA GLY A 7 -0.36 13.68 -5.48
C GLY A 7 0.31 12.40 -5.98
N SER A 8 1.49 12.07 -5.42
CA SER A 8 2.22 10.85 -5.75
C SER A 8 1.43 9.59 -5.37
N PHE A 9 0.78 9.61 -4.19
CA PHE A 9 -0.14 8.55 -3.77
C PHE A 9 -1.27 8.36 -4.77
N LYS A 10 -2.01 9.42 -5.10
CA LYS A 10 -3.16 9.32 -6.02
C LYS A 10 -2.74 8.72 -7.36
N LYS A 11 -1.63 9.17 -7.93
CA LYS A 11 -1.11 8.67 -9.21
C LYS A 11 -0.74 7.18 -9.19
N GLN A 12 0.00 6.74 -8.16
CA GLN A 12 0.43 5.34 -8.04
C GLN A 12 -0.73 4.43 -7.66
N PHE A 13 -1.60 4.89 -6.77
CA PHE A 13 -2.74 4.14 -6.28
C PHE A 13 -3.82 3.96 -7.35
N SER A 14 -4.07 4.97 -8.20
CA SER A 14 -4.97 4.82 -9.34
C SER A 14 -4.53 3.69 -10.28
N LYS A 15 -3.23 3.55 -10.56
CA LYS A 15 -2.70 2.45 -11.37
C LYS A 15 -2.96 1.09 -10.72
N PHE A 16 -2.77 1.00 -9.41
CA PHE A 16 -3.06 -0.21 -8.65
C PHE A 16 -4.55 -0.58 -8.69
N ILE A 17 -5.46 0.39 -8.63
CA ILE A 17 -6.91 0.12 -8.72
C ILE A 17 -7.32 -0.35 -10.11
N GLU A 18 -6.74 0.24 -11.16
CA GLU A 18 -6.97 -0.18 -12.55
C GLU A 18 -6.40 -1.60 -12.81
N HIS A 19 -5.28 -1.95 -12.17
CA HIS A 19 -4.60 -3.23 -12.32
C HIS A 19 -4.12 -3.78 -10.95
N PRO A 20 -4.98 -4.47 -10.19
CA PRO A 20 -4.70 -4.84 -8.80
C PRO A 20 -3.73 -6.02 -8.64
N TYR A 21 -3.26 -6.63 -9.74
CA TYR A 21 -2.34 -7.76 -9.68
C TYR A 21 -0.88 -7.29 -9.55
N ALA A 22 -0.17 -7.85 -8.57
CA ALA A 22 1.18 -7.44 -8.19
C ALA A 22 2.22 -7.53 -9.31
N GLU A 23 2.02 -8.43 -10.26
CA GLU A 23 2.91 -8.66 -11.40
C GLU A 23 3.04 -7.44 -12.33
N PHE A 24 2.06 -6.53 -12.34
CA PHE A 24 2.04 -5.38 -13.24
C PHE A 24 2.82 -4.16 -12.72
N HIS A 25 3.26 -4.17 -11.46
CA HIS A 25 3.83 -2.97 -10.84
C HIS A 25 5.09 -3.25 -9.99
N PRO A 26 6.24 -3.51 -10.62
CA PRO A 26 7.52 -3.70 -9.92
C PRO A 26 7.89 -2.53 -8.98
N SER A 27 7.46 -1.31 -9.33
CA SER A 27 7.68 -0.10 -8.53
C SER A 27 6.88 -0.08 -7.22
N LEU A 28 5.75 -0.78 -7.15
CA LEU A 28 4.90 -0.85 -5.96
C LEU A 28 5.43 -1.87 -4.93
N ARG A 29 6.36 -2.76 -5.32
CA ARG A 29 7.02 -3.73 -4.42
C ARG A 29 6.01 -4.42 -3.49
N ILE A 30 4.92 -4.89 -4.08
CA ILE A 30 3.83 -5.52 -3.35
C ILE A 30 4.35 -6.79 -2.68
N LYS A 31 4.10 -6.93 -1.38
CA LYS A 31 4.44 -8.14 -0.64
C LYS A 31 3.40 -8.44 0.42
N ARG A 32 3.21 -9.73 0.71
CA ARG A 32 2.42 -10.17 1.86
C ARG A 32 3.20 -9.94 3.15
N ILE A 33 2.54 -9.39 4.17
CA ILE A 33 3.15 -9.23 5.50
C ILE A 33 3.18 -10.60 6.18
N GLN A 34 4.38 -11.05 6.55
CA GLN A 34 4.57 -12.32 7.27
C GLN A 34 3.89 -12.28 8.64
N GLY A 35 3.36 -13.42 9.09
CA GLY A 35 2.65 -13.51 10.37
C GLY A 35 1.23 -12.92 10.37
N THR A 36 0.72 -12.46 9.21
CA THR A 36 -0.66 -11.96 9.07
C THR A 36 -1.51 -12.82 8.13
N ASN A 37 -2.81 -12.90 8.42
CA ASN A 37 -3.78 -13.55 7.56
C ASN A 37 -4.28 -12.58 6.49
N GLY A 38 -3.58 -12.54 5.35
CA GLY A 38 -4.05 -11.84 4.15
C GLY A 38 -3.83 -10.33 4.15
N ILE A 39 -2.87 -9.81 4.94
CA ILE A 39 -2.45 -8.41 4.85
C ILE A 39 -1.26 -8.29 3.89
N PHE A 40 -1.35 -7.29 3.02
CA PHE A 40 -0.36 -6.94 2.02
C PHE A 40 0.14 -5.52 2.27
N GLU A 41 1.36 -5.24 1.85
CA GLU A 41 1.90 -3.88 1.80
C GLU A 41 2.42 -3.54 0.40
N MET A 42 2.41 -2.24 0.08
CA MET A 42 3.05 -1.67 -1.09
C MET A 42 3.79 -0.39 -0.75
N THR A 43 4.77 -0.09 -1.59
CA THR A 43 5.61 1.10 -1.54
C THR A 43 5.11 2.13 -2.55
N ILE A 44 4.62 3.27 -2.06
CA ILE A 44 4.17 4.38 -2.91
C ILE A 44 5.33 5.36 -3.17
N THR A 45 6.16 5.59 -2.17
CA THR A 45 7.44 6.29 -2.29
C THR A 45 8.43 5.65 -1.31
N MET A 46 9.71 6.03 -1.35
CA MET A 46 10.70 5.53 -0.38
C MET A 46 10.22 5.69 1.07
N SER A 47 9.46 6.75 1.36
CA SER A 47 8.98 7.08 2.69
C SER A 47 7.54 6.66 2.98
N ILE A 48 6.76 6.14 2.03
CA ILE A 48 5.33 5.83 2.24
C ILE A 48 5.04 4.35 2.02
N ARG A 49 4.30 3.75 2.96
CA ARG A 49 3.71 2.43 2.82
C ARG A 49 2.20 2.51 2.88
N VAL A 50 1.58 1.59 2.14
CA VAL A 50 0.15 1.33 2.19
C VAL A 50 -0.03 -0.12 2.55
N THR A 51 -0.87 -0.41 3.54
CA THR A 51 -1.28 -1.78 3.86
C THR A 51 -2.75 -1.98 3.55
N TRP A 52 -3.09 -3.16 3.05
CA TRP A 52 -4.46 -3.54 2.77
C TRP A 52 -4.68 -5.03 2.99
N GLN A 53 -5.94 -5.42 3.02
CA GLN A 53 -6.35 -6.82 3.00
C GLN A 53 -7.42 -7.04 1.94
N TYR A 54 -7.45 -8.24 1.39
CA TYR A 54 -8.59 -8.69 0.60
C TYR A 54 -9.71 -9.11 1.56
N ILE A 55 -10.93 -8.65 1.26
CA ILE A 55 -12.18 -9.06 1.91
C ILE A 55 -13.11 -9.57 0.81
N ASP A 56 -14.17 -10.28 1.19
CA ASP A 56 -15.06 -10.96 0.24
C ASP A 56 -15.57 -10.05 -0.90
N ASN A 57 -15.80 -8.76 -0.61
CA ASN A 57 -16.30 -7.78 -1.57
C ASN A 57 -15.29 -6.70 -1.99
N GLY A 58 -13.98 -6.94 -1.81
CA GLY A 58 -12.95 -6.04 -2.34
C GLY A 58 -11.72 -5.89 -1.46
N ILE A 59 -11.25 -4.65 -1.32
CA ILE A 59 -10.01 -4.31 -0.61
C ILE A 59 -10.31 -3.38 0.56
N LEU A 60 -9.89 -3.76 1.76
CA LEU A 60 -9.87 -2.87 2.92
C LEU A 60 -8.48 -2.26 3.08
N LEU A 61 -8.38 -0.94 2.92
CA LEU A 61 -7.16 -0.18 3.24
C LEU A 61 -7.02 -0.04 4.76
N ARG A 62 -5.89 -0.51 5.30
CA ARG A 62 -5.61 -0.51 6.75
C ARG A 62 -4.80 0.70 7.18
N ASN A 63 -3.69 0.98 6.49
CA ASN A 63 -2.81 2.10 6.84
C ASN A 63 -2.26 2.75 5.57
N ILE A 64 -2.14 4.08 5.59
CA ILE A 64 -1.44 4.88 4.58
C ILE A 64 -0.57 5.86 5.37
N GLY A 65 0.74 5.61 5.40
CA GLY A 65 1.59 6.30 6.36
C GLY A 65 3.06 6.33 5.98
N LYS A 66 3.81 7.19 6.67
CA LYS A 66 5.26 7.21 6.54
C LYS A 66 5.85 5.92 7.12
N HIS A 67 6.72 5.25 6.37
CA HIS A 67 7.44 4.04 6.76
C HIS A 67 8.18 4.20 8.11
N ASP A 68 8.59 5.43 8.43
CA ASP A 68 9.48 5.72 9.55
C ASP A 68 8.77 5.96 10.90
N LYS A 69 7.42 6.07 10.94
CA LYS A 69 6.71 6.45 12.18
C LYS A 69 5.98 5.34 12.91
N THR A 70 5.95 4.11 12.43
CA THR A 70 5.16 3.06 13.10
C THR A 70 5.78 1.67 12.94
N LEU A 71 6.86 1.40 13.67
CA LEU A 71 7.25 0.04 14.09
C LEU A 71 6.46 -0.43 15.33
N GLY A 72 5.27 0.13 15.57
CA GLY A 72 4.55 0.00 16.84
C GLY A 72 3.18 -0.67 16.79
N ASN A 73 2.46 -0.65 15.66
CA ASN A 73 1.13 -1.27 15.51
C ASN A 73 0.78 -1.44 14.02
N PRO A 74 1.07 -2.60 13.41
CA PRO A 74 0.61 -2.95 12.06
C PRO A 74 -0.90 -3.23 11.98
#